data_AF-A0A0N1GXN4-F1
#
_entry.id   AF-A0A0N1GXN4-F1
#
_cell.length_a   1.000
_cell.length_b   1.000
_cell.length_c   1.000
_cell.angle_alpha   90.00
_cell.angle_beta   90.00
_cell.angle_gamma   90.00
#
_symmetry.space_group_name_H-M   'P 1'
#
loop_
_entity.id
_entity.type
_entity.pdbx_description
1 polymer ?
#
loop_
_entity_poly.entity_id
_entity_poly.type
_entity_poly.pdbx_seq_one_letter_code
_entity_poly.pdbx_strand_id
1 'polypeptide(L)'
;MTKSNETTQTAQTTQTAQTAQTATVAPVLTRAADAETTRDPSSVMTLLADSSHTGGRLTSYRSSFAEGAVGAPAHLHTKASEAFFVIDGALQVLVGEEIIVLEAGDFLLVPPHTPHAFAAAPGRTADVLFVFTPGADRFDYLRLLGRVMRGEADPQEIKDSSERFDNHYVDSPAWREVLAARG
;
A
#
# COMPACT_ATOMS: atom_id res chain seq x y z
N MET A 1 32.97 -28.92 62.31
CA MET A 1 32.03 -27.81 62.53
C MET A 1 32.20 -26.82 61.38
N THR A 2 31.61 -27.09 60.22
CA THR A 2 30.38 -26.44 59.68
C THR A 2 30.50 -24.94 59.45
N LYS A 3 30.48 -24.56 58.16
CA LYS A 3 29.72 -23.48 57.47
C LYS A 3 30.53 -23.07 56.23
N SER A 4 30.23 -23.55 55.02
CA SER A 4 29.14 -23.14 54.13
C SER A 4 29.14 -21.63 53.86
N ASN A 5 29.50 -21.23 52.64
CA ASN A 5 28.65 -20.34 51.83
C ASN A 5 29.14 -20.27 50.38
N GLU A 6 28.38 -20.92 49.51
CA GLU A 6 28.34 -20.69 48.07
C GLU A 6 27.93 -19.23 47.82
N THR A 7 28.66 -18.54 46.92
CA THR A 7 28.22 -17.25 46.41
C THR A 7 27.65 -17.50 45.02
N THR A 8 26.32 -17.57 44.94
CA THR A 8 25.55 -17.66 43.70
C THR A 8 25.74 -16.37 42.89
N GLN A 9 26.35 -16.50 41.72
CA GLN A 9 26.48 -15.43 40.74
C GLN A 9 25.13 -15.28 40.01
N THR A 10 24.32 -14.31 40.40
CA THR A 10 23.09 -13.96 39.68
C THR A 10 23.45 -12.96 38.59
N ALA A 11 23.42 -13.40 37.33
CA ALA A 11 23.54 -12.53 36.17
C ALA A 11 22.31 -11.60 36.11
N GLN A 12 22.54 -10.29 36.26
CA GLN A 12 21.55 -9.27 35.92
C GLN A 12 21.47 -9.17 34.40
N THR A 13 20.45 -9.79 33.81
CA THR A 13 20.06 -9.52 32.43
C THR A 13 19.28 -8.22 32.41
N THR A 14 19.94 -7.13 32.04
CA THR A 14 19.31 -5.83 31.80
C THR A 14 18.44 -5.95 30.54
N GLN A 15 17.16 -6.26 30.72
CA GLN A 15 16.16 -6.18 29.65
C GLN A 15 15.80 -4.70 29.47
N THR A 16 16.48 -4.02 28.56
CA THR A 16 16.05 -2.72 28.04
C THR A 16 14.77 -2.92 27.23
N ALA A 17 13.63 -2.90 27.94
CA ALA A 17 12.36 -2.64 27.30
C ALA A 17 12.39 -1.20 26.78
N GLN A 18 12.68 -1.04 25.48
CA GLN A 18 12.37 0.19 24.77
C GLN A 18 10.86 0.38 24.81
N THR A 19 10.41 1.21 25.74
CA THR A 19 9.07 1.78 25.71
C THR A 19 8.97 2.62 24.44
N ALA A 20 8.36 2.07 23.40
CA ALA A 20 7.86 2.86 22.29
C ALA A 20 6.85 3.85 22.86
N GLN A 21 7.28 5.10 23.00
CA GLN A 21 6.46 6.19 23.46
C GLN A 21 5.35 6.37 22.41
N THR A 22 4.16 5.85 22.71
CA THR A 22 2.98 6.01 21.85
C THR A 22 2.62 7.48 21.84
N ALA A 23 3.09 8.21 20.82
CA ALA A 23 2.58 9.52 20.52
C ALA A 23 1.05 9.42 20.44
N THR A 24 0.35 10.27 21.18
CA THR A 24 -1.11 10.38 21.08
C THR A 24 -1.44 10.92 19.70
N VAL A 25 -1.91 10.05 18.82
CA VAL A 25 -2.39 10.42 17.49
C VAL A 25 -3.81 10.99 17.64
N ALA A 26 -4.04 12.20 17.15
CA ALA A 26 -5.38 12.78 17.11
C ALA A 26 -6.27 12.03 16.10
N PRO A 27 -7.60 12.02 16.27
CA PRO A 27 -8.50 11.49 15.24
C PRO A 27 -8.28 12.20 13.90
N VAL A 28 -8.19 11.42 12.82
CA VAL A 28 -8.08 11.93 11.45
C VAL A 28 -9.46 11.96 10.82
N LEU A 29 -9.88 13.12 10.31
CA LEU A 29 -11.11 13.30 9.55
C LEU A 29 -10.80 14.01 8.24
N THR A 30 -11.06 13.31 7.13
CA THR A 30 -11.01 13.91 5.80
C THR A 30 -12.41 13.87 5.21
N ARG A 31 -13.00 15.04 4.99
CA ARG A 31 -14.31 15.16 4.35
C ARG A 31 -14.16 14.92 2.87
N ALA A 32 -15.03 14.10 2.28
CA ALA A 32 -14.97 13.79 0.85
C ALA A 32 -15.01 15.03 -0.05
N ALA A 33 -15.76 16.08 0.34
CA ALA A 33 -15.83 17.34 -0.39
C ALA A 33 -14.53 18.15 -0.37
N ASP A 34 -13.67 17.93 0.63
CA ASP A 34 -12.42 18.66 0.84
C ASP A 34 -11.19 17.80 0.53
N ALA A 35 -11.39 16.52 0.20
CA ALA A 35 -10.32 15.57 -0.03
C ALA A 35 -9.57 15.94 -1.32
N GLU A 36 -8.24 16.00 -1.23
CA GLU A 36 -7.40 16.20 -2.40
C GLU A 36 -7.56 15.02 -3.37
N THR A 37 -7.60 15.33 -4.67
CA THR A 37 -7.60 14.31 -5.72
C THR A 37 -6.39 14.49 -6.64
N THR A 38 -5.71 13.38 -6.94
CA THR A 38 -4.78 13.26 -8.06
C THR A 38 -5.38 12.30 -9.08
N ARG A 39 -5.05 12.47 -10.36
CA ARG A 39 -5.69 11.72 -11.46
C ARG A 39 -4.68 11.29 -12.51
N ASP A 40 -4.88 10.11 -13.05
CA ASP A 40 -4.34 9.72 -14.36
C ASP A 40 -5.48 9.78 -15.39
N PRO A 41 -5.24 9.49 -16.69
CA PRO A 41 -6.29 9.54 -17.71
C PRO A 41 -7.49 8.59 -17.47
N SER A 42 -7.30 7.52 -16.69
CA SER A 42 -8.25 6.42 -16.50
C SER A 42 -8.67 6.18 -15.03
N SER A 43 -8.02 6.84 -14.07
CA SER A 43 -8.28 6.69 -12.64
C SER A 43 -8.22 8.02 -11.87
N VAL A 44 -9.01 8.12 -10.81
CA VAL A 44 -8.98 9.23 -9.86
C VAL A 44 -8.69 8.70 -8.47
N MET A 45 -7.59 9.17 -7.88
CA MET A 45 -7.16 8.84 -6.52
C MET A 45 -7.54 9.98 -5.57
N THR A 46 -8.37 9.67 -4.58
CA THR A 46 -8.80 10.58 -3.51
C THR A 46 -8.00 10.30 -2.25
N LEU A 47 -7.25 11.28 -1.79
CA LEU A 47 -6.31 11.16 -0.67
C LEU A 47 -7.05 11.31 0.67
N LEU A 48 -7.01 10.27 1.52
CA LEU A 48 -7.83 10.22 2.75
C LEU A 48 -7.02 10.41 4.02
N ALA A 49 -5.99 9.61 4.24
CA ALA A 49 -5.10 9.75 5.40
C ALA A 49 -3.67 9.36 5.02
N ASP A 50 -2.67 10.09 5.51
CA ASP A 50 -1.26 9.80 5.24
C ASP A 50 -0.54 9.46 6.54
N SER A 51 0.66 8.89 6.45
CA SER A 51 1.44 8.44 7.61
C SER A 51 1.66 9.57 8.62
N SER A 52 1.98 10.78 8.15
CA SER A 52 2.11 11.99 8.97
C SER A 52 0.84 12.38 9.74
N HIS A 53 -0.36 12.08 9.21
CA HIS A 53 -1.64 12.34 9.86
C HIS A 53 -1.98 11.27 10.90
N THR A 54 -1.58 10.02 10.65
CA THR A 54 -1.96 8.85 11.45
C THR A 54 -0.90 8.43 12.47
N GLY A 55 0.20 9.18 12.57
CA GLY A 55 1.35 8.82 13.40
C GLY A 55 1.97 7.48 13.00
N GLY A 56 2.07 7.21 11.70
CA GLY A 56 2.68 5.99 11.17
C GLY A 56 1.78 4.76 11.17
N ARG A 57 0.50 4.88 11.59
CA ARG A 57 -0.39 3.72 11.73
C ARG A 57 -0.86 3.19 10.39
N LEU A 58 -1.31 4.07 9.52
CA LEU A 58 -1.76 3.71 8.18
C LEU A 58 -1.64 4.86 7.19
N THR A 59 -1.65 4.51 5.92
CA THR A 59 -1.93 5.43 4.83
C THR A 59 -3.14 4.89 4.07
N SER A 60 -4.07 5.75 3.67
CA SER A 60 -5.26 5.33 2.94
C SER A 60 -5.67 6.34 1.88
N TYR A 61 -6.09 5.80 0.74
CA TYR A 61 -6.69 6.54 -0.36
C TYR A 61 -7.77 5.68 -1.02
N ARG A 62 -8.71 6.32 -1.71
CA ARG A 62 -9.72 5.64 -2.55
C ARG A 62 -9.37 5.89 -4.00
N SER A 63 -9.48 4.88 -4.85
CA SER A 63 -9.33 5.06 -6.29
C SER A 63 -10.57 4.58 -7.04
N SER A 64 -11.08 5.44 -7.93
CA SER A 64 -12.07 5.05 -8.93
C SER A 64 -11.38 4.80 -10.26
N PHE A 65 -11.66 3.67 -10.88
CA PHE A 65 -11.11 3.20 -12.14
C PHE A 65 -12.20 3.14 -13.20
N ALA A 66 -11.96 3.77 -14.34
CA ALA A 66 -12.81 3.65 -15.52
C ALA A 66 -12.72 2.23 -16.13
N GLU A 67 -13.66 1.91 -17.01
CA GLU A 67 -13.57 0.70 -17.82
C GLU A 67 -12.27 0.69 -18.63
N GLY A 68 -11.54 -0.43 -18.56
CA GLY A 68 -10.25 -0.57 -19.24
C GLY A 68 -9.06 0.12 -18.55
N ALA A 69 -9.26 0.74 -17.39
CA ALA A 69 -8.16 1.35 -16.63
C ALA A 69 -7.11 0.29 -16.24
N VAL A 70 -5.84 0.62 -16.49
CA VAL A 70 -4.70 -0.31 -16.34
C VAL A 70 -4.15 -0.40 -14.91
N GLY A 71 -4.66 0.41 -13.98
CA GLY A 71 -4.31 0.39 -12.56
C GLY A 71 -2.80 0.44 -12.28
N ALA A 72 -2.31 -0.46 -11.42
CA ALA A 72 -0.89 -0.55 -11.06
C ALA A 72 -0.23 -1.78 -11.70
N PRO A 73 0.97 -1.64 -12.30
CA PRO A 73 1.75 -2.78 -12.77
C PRO A 73 2.30 -3.59 -11.59
N ALA A 74 2.88 -4.75 -11.87
CA ALA A 74 3.41 -5.64 -10.85
C ALA A 74 4.47 -4.95 -9.97
N HIS A 75 4.26 -5.00 -8.67
CA HIS A 75 5.12 -4.41 -7.66
C HIS A 75 5.01 -5.15 -6.32
N LEU A 76 5.85 -4.77 -5.37
CA LEU A 76 5.76 -5.21 -3.98
C LEU A 76 6.10 -4.08 -3.01
N HIS A 77 5.72 -4.30 -1.77
CA HIS A 77 6.10 -3.48 -0.61
C HIS A 77 7.00 -4.31 0.29
N THR A 78 8.06 -3.73 0.83
CA THR A 78 8.99 -4.41 1.75
C THR A 78 8.62 -4.22 3.21
N LYS A 79 7.78 -3.21 3.53
CA LYS A 79 7.40 -2.89 4.91
C LYS A 79 5.90 -2.99 5.12
N ALA A 80 5.11 -2.41 4.22
CA ALA A 80 3.67 -2.34 4.38
C ALA A 80 2.94 -3.60 3.90
N SER A 81 1.93 -4.03 4.64
CA SER A 81 0.81 -4.76 4.04
C SER A 81 -0.09 -3.77 3.30
N GLU A 82 -0.60 -4.15 2.13
CA GLU A 82 -1.61 -3.39 1.39
C GLU A 82 -2.96 -4.12 1.44
N ALA A 83 -4.00 -3.42 1.90
CA ALA A 83 -5.36 -3.89 1.91
C ALA A 83 -6.18 -3.23 0.81
N PHE A 84 -7.04 -4.02 0.19
CA PHE A 84 -7.98 -3.66 -0.86
C PHE A 84 -9.38 -3.96 -0.34
N PHE A 85 -10.29 -3.00 -0.46
CA PHE A 85 -11.71 -3.23 -0.26
C PHE A 85 -12.47 -2.65 -1.45
N VAL A 86 -13.15 -3.51 -2.20
CA VAL A 86 -13.91 -3.06 -3.38
C VAL A 86 -15.25 -2.51 -2.92
N ILE A 87 -15.46 -1.22 -3.11
CA ILE A 87 -16.68 -0.50 -2.77
C ILE A 87 -17.75 -0.75 -3.83
N ASP A 88 -17.37 -0.67 -5.11
CA ASP A 88 -18.25 -0.87 -6.26
C ASP A 88 -17.46 -1.40 -7.47
N GLY A 89 -18.16 -2.05 -8.40
CA GLY A 89 -17.56 -2.64 -9.60
C GLY A 89 -16.74 -3.90 -9.32
N ALA A 90 -15.67 -4.12 -10.09
CA ALA A 90 -14.82 -5.31 -9.99
C ALA A 90 -13.36 -5.02 -10.34
N LEU A 91 -12.42 -5.52 -9.52
CA LEU A 91 -10.98 -5.34 -9.67
C LEU A 91 -10.32 -6.67 -10.01
N GLN A 92 -9.57 -6.74 -11.12
CA GLN A 92 -8.72 -7.90 -11.40
C GLN A 92 -7.35 -7.67 -10.75
N VAL A 93 -6.88 -8.65 -9.99
CA VAL A 93 -5.68 -8.53 -9.15
C VAL A 93 -4.76 -9.72 -9.37
N LEU A 94 -3.46 -9.44 -9.49
CA LEU A 94 -2.39 -10.43 -9.31
C LEU A 94 -2.05 -10.50 -7.82
N VAL A 95 -1.95 -11.70 -7.24
CA VAL A 95 -1.37 -11.94 -5.92
C VAL A 95 -0.39 -13.11 -6.00
N GLY A 96 0.91 -12.83 -5.84
CA GLY A 96 1.97 -13.78 -6.14
C GLY A 96 1.97 -14.14 -7.62
N GLU A 97 1.47 -15.33 -7.94
CA GLU A 97 1.32 -15.84 -9.31
C GLU A 97 -0.16 -16.03 -9.71
N GLU A 98 -1.10 -15.82 -8.78
CA GLU A 98 -2.51 -16.05 -9.02
C GLU A 98 -3.22 -14.80 -9.54
N ILE A 99 -4.16 -14.99 -10.46
CA ILE A 99 -5.05 -13.95 -10.97
C ILE A 99 -6.43 -14.18 -10.40
N ILE A 100 -6.92 -13.20 -9.64
CA ILE A 100 -8.25 -13.21 -9.04
C ILE A 100 -9.05 -11.99 -9.47
N VAL A 101 -10.36 -12.07 -9.38
CA VAL A 101 -11.26 -10.92 -9.50
C VAL A 101 -11.92 -10.70 -8.16
N LEU A 102 -11.77 -9.50 -7.61
CA LEU A 102 -12.47 -9.02 -6.43
C LEU A 102 -13.75 -8.31 -6.90
N GLU A 103 -14.90 -8.72 -6.40
CA GLU A 103 -16.19 -8.07 -6.64
C GLU A 103 -16.51 -7.09 -5.50
N ALA A 104 -17.53 -6.24 -5.69
CA ALA A 104 -17.98 -5.32 -4.66
C ALA A 104 -18.29 -6.03 -3.32
N GLY A 105 -17.71 -5.53 -2.23
CA GLY A 105 -17.76 -6.11 -0.90
C GLY A 105 -16.60 -7.03 -0.54
N ASP A 106 -15.79 -7.45 -1.51
CA ASP A 106 -14.63 -8.30 -1.26
C ASP A 106 -13.47 -7.51 -0.63
N PHE A 107 -12.72 -8.22 0.20
CA PHE A 107 -11.52 -7.73 0.89
C PHE A 107 -10.32 -8.62 0.57
N LEU A 108 -9.18 -7.99 0.32
CA LEU A 108 -7.89 -8.65 0.14
C LEU A 108 -6.84 -7.93 0.98
N LEU A 109 -5.98 -8.67 1.69
CA LEU A 109 -4.79 -8.15 2.35
C LEU A 109 -3.56 -8.82 1.75
N VAL A 110 -2.65 -8.02 1.19
CA VAL A 110 -1.39 -8.46 0.61
C VAL A 110 -0.26 -8.20 1.61
N PRO A 111 0.43 -9.25 2.12
CA PRO A 111 1.56 -9.09 3.02
C PRO A 111 2.81 -8.50 2.32
N PRO A 112 3.76 -7.92 3.07
CA PRO A 112 5.05 -7.50 2.53
C PRO A 112 5.74 -8.61 1.74
N HIS A 113 6.53 -8.21 0.74
CA HIS A 113 7.28 -9.06 -0.17
C HIS A 113 6.45 -9.96 -1.09
N THR A 114 5.13 -9.77 -1.14
CA THR A 114 4.26 -10.48 -2.09
C THR A 114 4.09 -9.63 -3.35
N PRO A 115 4.55 -10.08 -4.54
CA PRO A 115 4.23 -9.40 -5.78
C PRO A 115 2.72 -9.29 -6.00
N HIS A 116 2.25 -8.11 -6.39
CA HIS A 116 0.86 -7.87 -6.73
C HIS A 116 0.72 -6.79 -7.78
N ALA A 117 -0.41 -6.79 -8.47
CA ALA A 117 -0.76 -5.85 -9.52
C ALA A 117 -2.28 -5.76 -9.58
N PHE A 118 -2.83 -4.71 -10.17
CA PHE A 118 -4.28 -4.61 -10.31
C PHE A 118 -4.70 -3.71 -11.46
N ALA A 119 -5.88 -3.98 -12.00
CA ALA A 119 -6.55 -3.17 -13.00
C ALA A 119 -8.06 -3.32 -12.84
N ALA A 120 -8.84 -2.42 -13.44
CA ALA A 120 -10.27 -2.65 -13.55
C ALA A 120 -10.51 -4.01 -14.26
N ALA A 121 -11.46 -4.81 -13.78
CA ALA A 121 -11.78 -6.08 -14.42
C ALA A 121 -12.25 -5.83 -15.88
N PRO A 122 -12.02 -6.76 -16.81
CA PRO A 122 -12.39 -6.57 -18.21
C PRO A 122 -13.87 -6.18 -18.39
N GLY A 123 -14.13 -5.06 -19.08
CA GLY A 123 -15.48 -4.54 -19.32
C GLY A 123 -16.19 -3.96 -18.08
N ARG A 124 -15.45 -3.65 -17.00
CA ARG A 124 -16.01 -3.17 -15.73
C ARG A 124 -15.29 -1.92 -15.26
N THR A 125 -15.99 -1.07 -14.52
CA THR A 125 -15.39 -0.06 -13.64
C THR A 125 -15.01 -0.70 -12.30
N ALA A 126 -14.20 0.01 -11.50
CA ALA A 126 -13.93 -0.38 -10.11
C ALA A 126 -13.83 0.84 -9.21
N ASP A 127 -14.20 0.70 -7.95
CA ASP A 127 -14.01 1.70 -6.91
C ASP A 127 -13.50 1.02 -5.65
N VAL A 128 -12.30 1.40 -5.20
CA VAL A 128 -11.53 0.60 -4.26
C VAL A 128 -10.93 1.49 -3.19
N LEU A 129 -11.07 1.09 -1.92
CA LEU A 129 -10.33 1.65 -0.81
C LEU A 129 -9.02 0.89 -0.64
N PHE A 130 -7.90 1.62 -0.68
CA PHE A 130 -6.57 1.11 -0.40
C PHE A 130 -6.12 1.56 0.99
N VAL A 131 -5.50 0.64 1.74
CA VAL A 131 -4.93 0.91 3.07
C VAL A 131 -3.57 0.23 3.20
N PHE A 132 -2.58 0.98 3.66
CA PHE A 132 -1.21 0.48 3.90
C PHE A 132 -0.94 0.51 5.39
N THR A 133 -0.40 -0.57 5.94
CA THR A 133 0.02 -0.63 7.35
C THR A 133 1.35 -1.38 7.51
N PRO A 134 2.34 -0.82 8.23
CA PRO A 134 2.37 0.53 8.78
C PRO A 134 2.31 1.61 7.68
N GLY A 135 1.90 2.83 8.05
CA GLY A 135 1.77 3.94 7.10
C GLY A 135 3.11 4.44 6.59
N ALA A 136 3.17 4.84 5.32
CA ALA A 136 4.29 5.55 4.70
C ALA A 136 3.77 6.83 4.02
N ASP A 137 4.61 7.86 3.84
CA ASP A 137 4.22 9.15 3.25
C ASP A 137 3.91 9.03 1.74
N ARG A 138 2.80 8.38 1.39
CA ARG A 138 2.47 7.99 0.00
C ARG A 138 1.72 9.07 -0.75
N PHE A 139 1.23 10.14 -0.11
CA PHE A 139 0.54 11.20 -0.86
C PHE A 139 1.46 11.82 -1.92
N ASP A 140 2.74 12.03 -1.59
CA ASP A 140 3.73 12.51 -2.56
C ASP A 140 3.97 11.54 -3.71
N TYR A 141 3.98 10.23 -3.42
CA TYR A 141 4.05 9.18 -4.45
C TYR A 141 2.85 9.22 -5.38
N LEU A 142 1.63 9.30 -4.85
CA LEU A 142 0.40 9.31 -5.66
C LEU A 142 0.30 10.58 -6.53
N ARG A 143 0.78 11.73 -6.01
CA ARG A 143 0.92 12.96 -6.80
C ARG A 143 1.96 12.80 -7.91
N LEU A 144 3.12 12.21 -7.60
CA LEU A 144 4.17 11.93 -8.58
C LEU A 144 3.66 10.99 -9.67
N LEU A 145 3.00 9.89 -9.29
CA LEU A 145 2.36 8.94 -10.20
C LEU A 145 1.40 9.65 -11.15
N GLY A 146 0.49 10.48 -10.61
CA GLY A 146 -0.44 11.26 -11.43
C GLY A 146 0.27 12.18 -12.42
N ARG A 147 1.35 12.87 -12.02
CA ARG A 147 2.15 13.71 -12.94
C ARG A 147 2.82 12.88 -14.03
N VAL A 148 3.45 11.76 -13.68
CA VAL A 148 4.11 10.86 -14.65
C VAL A 148 3.09 10.32 -15.66
N MET A 149 1.91 9.88 -15.22
CA MET A 149 0.87 9.37 -16.11
C MET A 149 0.27 10.45 -17.03
N ARG A 150 0.40 11.74 -16.68
CA ARG A 150 0.03 12.87 -17.56
C ARG A 150 1.20 13.37 -18.42
N GLY A 151 2.38 12.76 -18.31
CA GLY A 151 3.59 13.19 -19.03
C GLY A 151 4.22 14.47 -18.48
N GLU A 152 3.90 14.85 -17.25
CA GLU A 152 4.38 16.08 -16.58
C GLU A 152 5.64 15.86 -15.73
N ALA A 153 6.07 14.61 -15.54
CA ALA A 153 7.24 14.22 -14.76
C ALA A 153 7.92 12.98 -15.38
N ASP A 154 9.19 12.77 -15.07
CA ASP A 154 9.96 11.64 -15.63
C ASP A 154 9.58 10.33 -14.91
N PRO A 155 9.21 9.25 -15.63
CA PRO A 155 9.02 7.93 -15.03
C PRO A 155 10.21 7.44 -14.19
N GLN A 156 11.43 7.91 -14.46
CA GLN A 156 12.62 7.59 -13.66
C GLN A 156 12.51 8.11 -12.22
N GLU A 157 11.80 9.22 -11.97
CA GLU A 157 11.59 9.74 -10.60
C GLU A 157 10.83 8.74 -9.73
N ILE A 158 9.87 8.03 -10.31
CA ILE A 158 9.15 6.96 -9.60
C ILE A 158 10.11 5.86 -9.20
N LYS A 159 10.95 5.40 -10.13
CA LYS A 159 11.93 4.33 -9.88
C LYS A 159 12.93 4.73 -8.80
N ASP A 160 13.46 5.94 -8.87
CA ASP A 160 14.42 6.47 -7.89
C ASP A 160 13.81 6.65 -6.49
N SER A 161 12.48 6.76 -6.42
CA SER A 161 11.74 6.93 -5.17
C SER A 161 11.30 5.62 -4.49
N SER A 162 11.62 4.45 -5.07
CA SER A 162 11.12 3.13 -4.62
C SER A 162 11.33 2.89 -3.12
N GLU A 163 12.55 3.14 -2.61
CA GLU A 163 12.89 2.97 -1.19
C GLU A 163 12.14 3.92 -0.25
N ARG A 164 11.92 5.16 -0.71
CA ARG A 164 11.24 6.21 0.07
C ARG A 164 9.77 5.88 0.26
N PHE A 165 9.12 5.41 -0.80
CA PHE A 165 7.67 5.16 -0.80
C PHE A 165 7.30 3.68 -0.62
N ASP A 166 8.29 2.81 -0.38
CA ASP A 166 8.11 1.37 -0.22
C ASP A 166 7.36 0.75 -1.40
N ASN A 167 7.73 1.10 -2.62
CA ASN A 167 7.05 0.65 -3.84
C ASN A 167 8.07 0.17 -4.87
N HIS A 168 8.21 -1.15 -5.01
CA HIS A 168 9.26 -1.76 -5.82
C HIS A 168 8.64 -2.51 -6.99
N TYR A 169 8.79 -2.00 -8.21
CA TYR A 169 8.29 -2.70 -9.40
C TYR A 169 9.07 -3.97 -9.68
N VAL A 170 8.36 -5.00 -10.12
CA VAL A 170 8.91 -6.32 -10.46
C VAL A 170 8.33 -6.79 -11.79
N ASP A 171 9.02 -7.72 -12.46
CA ASP A 171 8.41 -8.42 -13.60
C ASP A 171 7.41 -9.46 -13.09
N SER A 172 6.30 -9.61 -13.81
CA SER A 172 5.36 -10.72 -13.62
C SER A 172 4.92 -11.21 -15.00
N PRO A 173 5.41 -12.38 -15.45
CA PRO A 173 4.95 -12.99 -16.68
C PRO A 173 3.43 -13.21 -16.70
N ALA A 174 2.85 -13.69 -15.59
CA ALA A 174 1.41 -13.89 -15.46
C ALA A 174 0.62 -12.59 -15.67
N TRP A 175 1.06 -11.48 -15.09
CA TRP A 175 0.38 -10.21 -15.28
C TRP A 175 0.56 -9.65 -16.70
N ARG A 176 1.74 -9.82 -17.30
CA ARG A 176 1.96 -9.43 -18.70
C ARG A 176 1.04 -10.19 -19.65
N GLU A 177 0.81 -11.47 -19.43
CA GLU A 177 -0.13 -12.28 -20.21
C GLU A 177 -1.57 -11.78 -20.05
N VAL A 178 -1.97 -11.44 -18.81
CA VAL A 178 -3.28 -10.82 -18.55
C VAL A 178 -3.46 -9.52 -19.32
N LEU A 179 -2.45 -8.63 -19.28
CA LEU A 179 -2.53 -7.36 -20.00
C LEU A 179 -2.52 -7.56 -21.52
N ALA A 180 -1.71 -8.47 -22.05
CA ALA A 180 -1.66 -8.78 -23.48
C ALA A 180 -2.98 -9.39 -24.01
N ALA A 181 -3.73 -10.08 -23.17
CA ALA A 181 -5.04 -10.63 -23.52
C ALA A 181 -6.14 -9.56 -23.61
N ARG A 182 -5.89 -8.32 -23.16
CA ARG A 182 -6.87 -7.22 -23.17
C ARG A 182 -6.97 -6.48 -24.52
N GLY A 183 -6.07 -6.77 -25.47
CA GLY A 183 -5.99 -6.11 -26.79
C GLY A 183 -4.90 -5.06 -26.85
#